data_AF-A0A354GIH2-F1
#
_entry.id   AF-A0A354GIH2-F1
#
_cell.length_a   1.000
_cell.length_b   1.000
_cell.length_c   1.000
_cell.angle_alpha   90.00
_cell.angle_beta   90.00
_cell.angle_gamma   90.00
#
_symmetry.space_group_name_H-M   'P 1'
#
loop_
_entity.id
_entity.type
_entity.pdbx_description
1 polymer ?
#
loop_
_entity_poly.entity_id
_entity_poly.type
_entity_poly.pdbx_seq_one_letter_code
_entity_poly.pdbx_strand_id
1 'polypeptide(L)' 'MLKIAYHKIYNHPLPDNHRFPMMKYDLLPQQLLHEGTCVEANFFTPE' A
#
# COMPACT_ATOMS: atom_id res chain seq x y z
N MET A 1 -10.25 10.11 11.63
CA MET A 1 -9.10 9.17 11.61
C MET A 1 -9.06 8.52 10.24
N LEU A 2 -7.94 8.62 9.52
CA LEU A 2 -7.82 8.02 8.19
C LEU A 2 -7.84 6.49 8.32
N LYS A 3 -8.55 5.80 7.43
CA LYS A 3 -8.58 4.33 7.35
C LYS A 3 -8.08 3.91 5.97
N ILE A 4 -7.01 3.12 5.93
CA ILE A 4 -6.34 2.68 4.71
C ILE A 4 -6.43 1.15 4.65
N ALA A 5 -7.12 0.63 3.64
CA ALA A 5 -7.08 -0.80 3.35
C ALA A 5 -5.74 -1.14 2.69
N TYR A 6 -4.94 -2.00 3.33
CA TYR A 6 -3.68 -2.47 2.77
C TYR A 6 -3.55 -3.97 3.02
N HIS A 7 -3.35 -4.73 1.95
CA HIS A 7 -3.14 -6.17 2.03
C HIS A 7 -2.45 -6.70 0.77
N LYS A 8 -1.64 -7.74 0.93
CA LYS A 8 -0.92 -8.36 -0.20
C LYS A 8 -1.84 -8.97 -1.26
N ILE A 9 -3.11 -9.24 -0.96
CA ILE A 9 -4.06 -9.76 -1.96
C ILE A 9 -4.35 -8.76 -3.09
N TYR A 10 -4.19 -7.47 -2.81
CA TYR A 10 -4.31 -6.44 -3.81
C TYR A 10 -3.05 -6.35 -4.69
N ASN A 11 -1.99 -7.08 -4.30
CA ASN A 11 -0.76 -7.16 -5.08
C ASN A 11 -0.92 -8.18 -6.21
N HIS A 12 -1.10 -7.69 -7.43
CA HIS A 12 -1.20 -8.53 -8.63
C HIS A 12 0.08 -8.48 -9.46
N PRO A 13 0.56 -9.64 -9.95
CA PRO A 13 1.67 -9.67 -10.88
C PRO A 13 1.26 -8.94 -12.16
N LEU A 14 2.11 -8.02 -12.60
CA LEU A 14 1.91 -7.30 -13.85
C LEU A 14 2.95 -7.75 -14.88
N PRO A 15 2.59 -7.75 -16.18
CA PRO A 15 3.56 -7.95 -17.24
C PRO A 15 4.69 -6.92 -17.18
N ASP A 16 5.85 -7.27 -17.74
CA ASP A 16 6.93 -6.31 -17.91
C ASP A 16 6.47 -5.08 -18.71
N ASN A 17 7.01 -3.91 -18.35
CA ASN A 17 6.65 -2.61 -18.94
C ASN A 17 5.17 -2.19 -18.75
N HIS A 18 4.43 -2.81 -17.83
CA HIS A 18 3.09 -2.37 -17.50
C HIS A 18 3.10 -0.95 -16.90
N ARG A 19 2.18 -0.09 -17.36
CA ARG A 19 2.14 1.33 -16.97
C ARG A 19 1.74 1.57 -15.51
N PHE A 20 1.02 0.63 -14.92
CA PHE A 20 0.67 0.69 -13.51
C PHE A 20 1.89 0.31 -12.66
N PRO A 21 2.37 1.22 -11.80
CA PRO A 21 3.60 1.00 -11.06
C PRO A 21 3.34 0.14 -9.83
N MET A 22 3.23 -1.18 -10.01
CA MET A 22 2.83 -2.10 -8.95
C MET A 22 3.71 -1.99 -7.69
N MET A 23 5.01 -1.75 -7.89
CA MET A 23 5.95 -1.51 -6.80
C MET A 23 5.50 -0.39 -5.85
N LYS A 24 4.80 0.65 -6.35
CA LYS A 24 4.30 1.73 -5.50
C LYS A 24 3.23 1.27 -4.52
N TYR A 25 2.52 0.18 -4.80
CA TYR A 25 1.53 -0.37 -3.88
C TYR A 25 2.18 -0.78 -2.55
N ASP A 26 3.36 -1.40 -2.59
CA ASP A 26 4.09 -1.80 -1.38
C ASP A 26 4.86 -0.63 -0.75
N LEU A 27 5.35 0.31 -1.56
CA LEU A 27 6.14 1.45 -1.09
C LEU A 27 5.29 2.54 -0.41
N LEU A 28 4.04 2.75 -0.84
CA LEU A 28 3.21 3.84 -0.34
C LEU A 28 2.91 3.73 1.18
N PRO A 29 2.47 2.57 1.73
CA PRO A 29 2.27 2.42 3.18
C PRO A 29 3.56 2.67 3.97
N GLN A 30 4.70 2.17 3.46
CA GLN A 30 6.00 2.34 4.10
C GLN A 30 6.40 3.81 4.15
N GLN A 31 6.21 4.55 3.06
CA GLN A 31 6.50 5.98 2.98
C GLN A 31 5.61 6.78 3.94
N LEU A 32 4.31 6.47 4.00
CA LEU A 32 3.37 7.16 4.89
C LEU A 32 3.72 6.97 6.38
N LEU A 33 4.22 5.78 6.75
CA LEU A 33 4.74 5.50 8.08
C LEU A 33 6.06 6.23 8.34
N HIS A 34 6.98 6.21 7.38
CA HIS A 34 8.29 6.86 7.49
C HIS A 34 8.18 8.39 7.67
N GLU A 35 7.29 9.03 6.93
CA GLU A 35 7.02 10.48 7.01
C GLU A 35 6.24 10.88 8.27
N GLY A 36 5.70 9.91 9.02
CA GLY A 36 4.80 10.17 10.15
C GLY A 36 3.42 10.69 9.74
N THR A 37 3.10 10.66 8.44
CA THR A 37 1.78 11.04 7.90
C THR A 37 0.69 10.08 8.38
N CYS A 38 1.02 8.80 8.56
CA CYS A 38 0.14 7.78 9.12
C CYS A 38 0.89 6.96 10.18
N VAL A 39 0.13 6.29 11.03
CA VAL A 39 0.60 5.29 12.00
C VAL A 39 0.01 3.92 11.65
N GLU A 40 0.55 2.85 12.22
CA GLU A 40 0.08 1.48 11.95
C GLU A 40 -1.44 1.30 12.17
N ALA A 41 -2.01 1.97 13.17
CA ALA A 41 -3.44 1.94 13.45
C ALA A 41 -4.33 2.55 12.33
N ASN A 42 -3.76 3.27 11.37
CA ASN A 42 -4.50 3.73 10.19
C ASN A 42 -4.74 2.62 9.17
N PHE A 43 -3.99 1.52 9.22
CA PHE A 43 -4.04 0.45 8.24
C PHE A 43 -4.87 -0.73 8.73
N PHE A 44 -5.63 -1.34 7.83
CA PHE A 44 -6.39 -2.55 8.12
C PHE A 44 -6.38 -3.49 6.91
N THR A 45 -6.55 -4.78 7.16
CA THR A 45 -6.72 -5.81 6.13
C THR A 45 -8.22 -6.06 5.92
N PRO A 46 -8.65 -6.36 4.69
CA PRO A 46 -10.00 -6.89 4.47
C PRO A 46 -10.17 -8.25 5.18
N GLU A 47 -11.40 -8.57 5.57
CA GLU A 47 -11.80 -9.93 6.01
C GLU A 47 -11.97 -10.87 4.81
#